data_AF-A0A839IYZ2-F1
#
_entry.id   AF-A0A839IYZ2-F1
#
_cell.length_a   1.000
_cell.length_b   1.000
_cell.length_c   1.000
_cell.angle_alpha   90.00
_cell.angle_beta   90.00
_cell.angle_gamma   90.00
#
_symmetry.space_group_name_H-M   'P 1'
#
loop_
_entity.id
_entity.type
_entity.pdbx_description
1 polymer ?
#
loop_
_entity_poly.entity_id
_entity_poly.type
_entity_poly.pdbx_seq_one_letter_code
_entity_poly.pdbx_strand_id
1 'polypeptide(L)' 'TVPYYSKAAILPGESSMINIKYATNRIGKFSKSITIISNASEPQKRLRIKGNVISKNTVAVK' A
#
# COMPACT_ATOMS: atom_id res chain seq x y z
N THR A 1 -7.64 2.28 -5.71
CA THR A 1 -6.27 2.80 -5.75
C THR A 1 -5.49 1.90 -6.66
N VAL A 2 -4.89 2.46 -7.69
CA VAL A 2 -4.02 1.71 -8.60
C VAL A 2 -2.64 1.76 -7.97
N PRO A 3 -2.09 0.62 -7.50
CA PRO A 3 -0.72 0.59 -7.02
C PRO A 3 0.23 0.88 -8.19
N TYR A 4 1.26 1.67 -7.93
CA TYR A 4 2.34 1.87 -8.89
C TYR A 4 3.48 0.93 -8.53
N TYR A 5 3.96 0.16 -9.51
CA TYR A 5 5.07 -0.77 -9.36
C TYR A 5 5.94 -0.73 -10.61
N SER A 6 7.21 -1.07 -10.47
CA SER A 6 8.10 -1.20 -11.63
C SER A 6 7.64 -2.36 -12.51
N LYS A 7 7.54 -2.13 -13.82
CA LYS A 7 7.27 -3.18 -14.81
C LYS A 7 8.53 -3.94 -15.24
N ALA A 8 9.71 -3.45 -14.84
CA ALA A 8 10.96 -4.15 -15.11
C ALA A 8 11.01 -5.47 -14.33
N ALA A 9 11.67 -6.46 -14.91
CA ALA A 9 11.98 -7.69 -14.20
C ALA A 9 12.87 -7.39 -12.98
N ILE A 10 12.68 -8.16 -11.91
CA ILE A 10 13.49 -8.08 -10.69
C ILE A 10 14.46 -9.27 -10.74
N LEU A 11 15.76 -9.00 -10.79
CA LEU A 11 16.77 -10.05 -10.86
C LEU A 11 16.95 -10.74 -9.49
N PRO A 12 17.54 -11.95 -9.43
CA PRO A 12 17.82 -12.63 -8.17
C PRO A 12 18.67 -11.75 -7.24
N GLY A 13 18.19 -11.55 -6.00
CA GLY A 13 18.86 -10.69 -5.01
C GLY A 13 18.49 -9.21 -5.11
N GLU A 14 17.78 -8.78 -6.14
CA GLU A 14 17.29 -7.40 -6.24
C GLU A 14 15.99 -7.18 -5.45
N SER A 15 15.75 -5.90 -5.13
CA SER A 15 14.52 -5.44 -4.47
C SER A 15 13.86 -4.35 -5.32
N SER A 16 12.52 -4.34 -5.31
CA SER A 16 11.72 -3.33 -6.00
C SER A 16 10.69 -2.75 -5.04
N MET A 17 10.17 -1.57 -5.38
CA MET A 17 9.24 -0.82 -4.53
C MET A 17 7.84 -0.78 -5.15
N ILE A 18 6.82 -1.05 -4.31
CA ILE A 18 5.41 -0.90 -4.66
C ILE A 18 4.87 0.33 -3.95
N ASN A 19 4.53 1.36 -4.72
CA ASN A 19 3.96 2.60 -4.23
C ASN A 19 2.44 2.51 -4.14
N ILE A 20 1.92 2.63 -2.92
CA ILE A 20 0.49 2.48 -2.63
C ILE A 20 -0.06 3.81 -2.16
N LYS A 21 -0.90 4.44 -3.00
CA LYS A 21 -1.71 5.58 -2.59
C LYS A 21 -2.96 5.08 -1.88
N TYR A 22 -3.40 5.75 -0.83
CA TYR A 22 -4.70 5.56 -0.18
C TYR A 22 -5.41 6.91 -0.01
N ALA A 23 -6.74 6.86 0.07
CA ALA A 23 -7.56 8.05 0.22
C ALA A 23 -7.66 8.41 1.71
N THR A 24 -7.18 9.59 2.07
CA THR A 24 -7.21 10.15 3.44
C THR A 24 -8.41 11.05 3.69
N ASN A 25 -9.30 11.20 2.70
CA ASN A 25 -10.53 12.00 2.83
C ASN A 25 -11.59 11.32 3.72
N ARG A 26 -11.42 10.05 4.07
CA ARG A 26 -12.34 9.29 4.93
C ARG A 26 -11.66 9.04 6.26
N ILE A 27 -12.15 9.70 7.31
CA ILE A 27 -11.70 9.49 8.69
C ILE A 27 -12.15 8.09 9.14
N GLY A 28 -11.30 7.42 9.92
CA GLY A 28 -11.54 6.09 10.45
C GLY A 28 -10.67 5.00 9.85
N LYS A 29 -10.98 3.76 10.23
CA LYS A 29 -10.19 2.58 9.88
C LYS A 29 -10.34 2.25 8.40
N PHE A 30 -9.23 1.95 7.73
CA PHE A 30 -9.22 1.39 6.39
C PHE A 30 -8.48 0.05 6.35
N SER A 31 -8.95 -0.84 5.49
CA SER A 31 -8.31 -2.10 5.17
C SER A 31 -8.35 -2.27 3.66
N LYS A 32 -7.19 -2.40 3.02
CA LYS A 32 -7.05 -2.67 1.59
C LYS A 32 -6.21 -3.94 1.40
N SER A 33 -6.57 -4.73 0.41
CA SER A 33 -5.83 -5.92 0.03
C SER A 33 -5.23 -5.70 -1.35
N ILE A 34 -3.96 -6.06 -1.51
CA ILE A 34 -3.26 -6.10 -2.79
C ILE A 34 -2.86 -7.55 -3.03
N THR A 35 -3.19 -8.04 -4.21
CA THR A 35 -2.73 -9.35 -4.67
C THR A 35 -1.58 -9.10 -5.63
N ILE A 36 -0.40 -9.58 -5.27
CA ILE A 36 0.78 -9.62 -6.12
C ILE A 36 0.72 -10.94 -6.87
N ILE A 37 0.76 -10.88 -8.20
CA ILE A 37 0.86 -12.05 -9.07
C ILE A 37 2.24 -11.96 -9.71
N SER A 38 3.04 -13.01 -9.59
CA SER A 38 4.41 -13.04 -10.10
C SER A 38 4.79 -14.42 -10.63
N ASN A 39 5.89 -14.49 -11.35
CA ASN A 39 6.53 -15.72 -11.81
C ASN A 39 7.50 -16.32 -10.77
N ALA A 40 7.47 -15.85 -9.51
CA ALA A 40 8.27 -16.42 -8.43
C ALA A 40 7.74 -17.81 -8.01
N SER A 41 8.50 -18.51 -7.15
CA SER A 41 8.09 -19.79 -6.56
C SER A 41 6.74 -19.70 -5.82
N GLU A 42 6.45 -18.55 -5.22
CA GLU A 42 5.11 -18.20 -4.73
C GLU A 42 4.39 -17.37 -5.80
N PRO A 43 3.49 -17.95 -6.62
CA PRO A 43 2.89 -17.26 -7.75
C PRO A 43 1.92 -16.15 -7.33
N GLN A 44 1.35 -16.24 -6.13
CA GLN A 44 0.44 -15.23 -5.58
C GLN A 44 0.77 -14.91 -4.13
N LYS A 45 0.93 -13.61 -3.84
CA LYS A 45 1.08 -13.09 -2.47
C LYS A 45 0.00 -12.06 -2.19
N ARG A 46 -0.72 -12.20 -1.06
CA ARG A 46 -1.68 -11.19 -0.60
C ARG A 46 -1.07 -10.32 0.48
N LEU A 47 -1.04 -9.02 0.23
CA LEU A 47 -0.65 -8.00 1.20
C LEU A 47 -1.89 -7.26 1.70
N ARG A 48 -2.08 -7.23 3.02
CA ARG A 48 -3.19 -6.51 3.65
C ARG A 48 -2.67 -5.23 4.32
N ILE A 49 -3.01 -4.09 3.75
CA ILE A 49 -2.70 -2.77 4.31
C ILE A 49 -3.85 -2.35 5.22
N LYS A 50 -3.55 -2.14 6.50
CA LYS A 50 -4.50 -1.60 7.48
C LYS A 50 -3.99 -0.25 7.95
N GLY A 51 -4.90 0.68 8.23
CA GLY A 51 -4.57 1.93 8.87
C GLY A 51 -5.79 2.61 9.45
N ASN A 52 -5.58 3.73 10.15
CA ASN A 52 -6.64 4.55 10.72
C ASN A 52 -6.37 6.00 10.36
N VAL A 53 -7.26 6.63 9.60
CA VAL A 53 -7.15 8.04 9.28
C VAL A 53 -7.73 8.82 10.46
N ILE A 54 -6.89 9.65 11.07
CA ILE A 54 -7.25 10.50 12.21
C ILE A 54 -7.57 11.89 11.64
N SER A 55 -8.58 12.58 12.19
CA SER A 55 -8.75 14.00 11.87
C SER A 55 -7.51 14.77 12.32
N LYS A 56 -7.10 15.79 11.56
CA LYS A 56 -6.17 16.78 12.09
C LYS A 56 -6.89 17.43 13.27
N ASN A 57 -6.50 17.08 14.49
CA ASN A 57 -6.92 17.83 15.65
C ASN A 57 -6.23 19.20 15.54
N THR A 58 -6.90 20.16 14.93
CA THR A 58 -6.53 21.57 15.05
C THR A 58 -6.76 21.94 16.51
N VAL A 59 -5.76 21.68 17.34
CA VAL A 59 -5.70 22.28 18.67
C VAL A 59 -5.63 23.78 18.41
N ALA A 60 -6.76 24.45 18.58
CA ALA A 60 -6.81 25.90 18.63
C ALA A 60 -5.90 26.32 19.78
N VAL A 61 -4.71 26.82 19.44
CA VAL A 61 -3.84 27.49 20.40
C VAL A 61 -4.60 28.76 20.78
N LYS A 62 -5.22 28.70 21.96
CA LYS A 62 -5.82 29.85 22.63
C LYS A 62 -4.74 30.76 23.17
#